data_AF-A0A1F9MPK0-F1
#
_entry.id   AF-A0A1F9MPK0-F1
#
_cell.length_a   1.000
_cell.length_b   1.000
_cell.length_c   1.000
_cell.angle_alpha   90.00
_cell.angle_beta   90.00
_cell.angle_gamma   90.00
#
_symmetry.space_group_name_H-M   'P 1'
#
loop_
_entity.id
_entity.type
_entity.pdbx_description
1 polymer ?
#
loop_
_entity_poly.entity_id
_entity_poly.type
_entity_poly.pdbx_seq_one_letter_code
_entity_poly.pdbx_strand_id
1 'polypeptide(L)'
;MLPSLGGKYAIEIEVISKPKAEFLTDEYFALDLPVAPAVMVGDEIVTEGKDVDDHVLESAICRQLGLPVPEPPKTGFMNRLFKR
;
A
#
# COMPACT_ATOMS: atom_id res chain seq x y z
N MET A 1 0.62 -8.72 -2.18
CA MET A 1 1.41 -8.11 -3.25
C MET A 1 1.34 -6.60 -3.09
N LEU A 2 2.42 -5.88 -3.42
CA LEU A 2 2.45 -4.41 -3.36
C LEU A 2 2.03 -3.84 -4.73
N PRO A 3 1.03 -2.94 -4.81
CA PRO A 3 0.59 -2.34 -6.07
C PRO A 3 1.68 -1.54 -6.78
N SER A 4 1.75 -1.63 -8.11
CA SER A 4 2.74 -0.90 -8.93
C SER A 4 2.29 0.54 -9.22
N LEU A 5 2.24 1.40 -8.20
CA LEU A 5 1.77 2.79 -8.33
C LEU A 5 2.88 3.85 -8.47
N GLY A 6 4.15 3.47 -8.26
CA GLY A 6 5.29 4.40 -8.28
C GLY A 6 5.55 5.09 -9.63
N GLY A 7 5.03 4.55 -10.74
CA GLY A 7 5.10 5.21 -12.05
C GLY A 7 3.98 6.22 -12.32
N LYS A 8 2.92 6.22 -11.50
CA LYS A 8 1.72 7.05 -11.70
C LYS A 8 1.81 8.39 -10.98
N TYR A 9 2.49 8.41 -9.83
CA TYR A 9 2.64 9.60 -9.00
C TYR A 9 4.13 9.91 -8.83
N ALA A 10 4.47 11.19 -8.82
CA ALA A 10 5.79 11.63 -8.42
C ALA A 10 5.88 11.59 -6.89
N ILE A 11 6.19 10.42 -6.34
CA ILE A 11 6.35 10.17 -4.91
C ILE A 11 7.74 9.62 -4.61
N GLU A 12 8.25 9.95 -3.42
CA GLU A 12 9.44 9.30 -2.88
C GLU A 12 9.05 7.94 -2.30
N ILE A 13 9.84 6.91 -2.58
CA ILE A 13 9.61 5.55 -2.10
C ILE A 13 10.84 5.10 -1.36
N GLU A 14 10.70 4.91 -0.06
CA GLU A 14 11.71 4.25 0.78
C GLU A 14 11.34 2.77 0.95
N VAL A 15 12.32 1.89 0.73
CA VAL A 15 12.14 0.43 0.91
C VAL A 15 13.16 -0.06 1.93
N ILE A 16 12.68 -0.40 3.13
CA ILE A 16 13.50 -1.02 4.18
C ILE A 16 13.36 -2.54 4.06
N SER A 17 14.42 -3.21 3.60
CA SER A 17 14.48 -4.67 3.50
C SER A 17 15.59 -5.21 4.38
N LYS A 18 15.20 -6.00 5.38
CA LYS A 18 16.10 -6.62 6.36
C LYS A 18 15.70 -8.09 6.60
N PRO A 19 16.59 -8.94 7.15
CA PRO A 19 16.22 -10.26 7.64
C PRO A 19 15.12 -10.18 8.69
N LYS A 20 14.23 -11.18 8.73
CA LYS A 20 13.11 -11.23 9.69
C LYS A 20 13.53 -10.98 11.14
N ALA A 21 14.70 -11.49 11.55
CA ALA A 21 15.20 -11.33 12.91
C ALA A 21 15.44 -9.86 13.29
N GLU A 22 15.85 -9.01 12.33
CA GLU A 22 16.10 -7.59 12.59
C GLU A 22 14.82 -6.77 12.78
N PHE A 23 13.67 -7.27 12.31
CA PHE A 23 12.36 -6.63 12.55
C PHE A 23 11.74 -7.03 13.90
N LEU A 24 12.38 -7.95 14.63
CA LEU A 24 11.89 -8.47 15.90
C LEU A 24 12.76 -8.01 17.08
N THR A 25 13.64 -7.03 16.87
CA THR A 25 14.51 -6.50 17.93
C THR A 25 13.91 -5.27 18.57
N ASP A 26 14.24 -5.05 19.85
CA ASP A 26 13.77 -3.89 20.60
C ASP A 26 14.18 -2.56 19.94
N GLU A 27 15.34 -2.52 19.26
CA GLU A 27 15.77 -1.33 18.53
C GLU A 27 14.86 -1.01 17.34
N TYR A 28 14.33 -2.01 16.64
CA TYR A 28 13.37 -1.77 15.55
C TYR A 28 12.04 -1.26 16.09
N PHE A 29 11.54 -1.84 17.18
CA PHE A 29 10.31 -1.35 17.84
C PHE A 29 10.45 0.08 18.36
N ALA A 30 11.67 0.51 18.72
CA ALA A 30 11.93 1.89 19.13
C ALA A 30 11.86 2.90 17.96
N LEU A 31 11.83 2.45 16.70
CA LEU A 31 11.69 3.32 15.52
C LEU A 31 10.25 3.80 15.28
N ASP A 32 9.28 3.32 16.07
CA ASP A 32 7.84 3.59 15.90
C ASP A 32 7.33 3.26 14.49
N LEU A 33 7.98 2.29 13.84
CA LEU A 33 7.58 1.75 12.55
C LEU A 33 6.62 0.56 12.75
N PRO A 34 5.68 0.34 11.82
CA PRO A 34 4.76 -0.80 11.87
C PRO A 34 5.51 -2.12 11.72
N VAL A 35 4.86 -3.20 12.16
CA VAL A 35 5.45 -4.54 12.08
C VAL A 35 5.55 -4.96 10.62
N ALA A 36 6.77 -5.21 10.14
CA ALA A 36 6.97 -5.72 8.80
C ALA A 36 6.32 -7.12 8.59
N PRO A 37 5.73 -7.41 7.42
CA PRO A 37 5.58 -6.54 6.26
C PRO A 37 4.46 -5.51 6.45
N ALA A 38 4.72 -4.26 6.10
CA ALA A 38 3.75 -3.17 6.21
C ALA A 38 3.93 -2.16 5.06
N VAL A 39 2.92 -1.33 4.85
CA VAL A 39 2.97 -0.18 3.93
C VAL A 39 2.46 1.05 4.65
N MET A 40 3.23 2.13 4.59
CA MET A 40 2.85 3.44 5.10
C MET A 40 2.79 4.46 3.96
N VAL A 41 1.92 5.46 4.10
CA VAL A 41 1.86 6.63 3.22
C VAL A 41 1.86 7.88 4.11
N GLY A 42 3.01 8.57 4.16
CA GLY A 42 3.26 9.56 5.21
C GLY A 42 3.22 8.86 6.58
N ASP A 43 2.44 9.40 7.51
CA ASP A 43 2.27 8.85 8.85
C ASP A 43 1.13 7.81 8.97
N GLU A 44 0.44 7.49 7.87
CA GLU A 44 -0.69 6.54 7.85
C GLU A 44 -0.21 5.11 7.56
N ILE A 45 -0.48 4.17 8.46
CA ILE A 45 -0.32 2.73 8.22
C ILE A 45 -1.49 2.24 7.36
N VAL A 46 -1.22 1.87 6.10
CA VAL A 46 -2.24 1.42 5.14
C VAL A 46 -2.49 -0.09 5.27
N THR A 47 -1.45 -0.87 5.51
CA THR A 47 -1.57 -2.31 5.76
C THR A 47 -0.42 -2.80 6.63
N GLU A 48 -0.70 -3.84 7.43
CA GLU A 48 0.27 -4.57 8.24
C GLU A 48 -0.03 -6.07 8.16
N GLY A 49 1.01 -6.89 7.95
CA GLY A 49 0.94 -8.34 7.94
C GLY A 49 0.11 -8.96 6.81
N LYS A 50 -0.45 -8.15 5.91
CA LYS A 50 -1.34 -8.60 4.82
C LYS A 50 -1.17 -7.76 3.56
N ASP A 51 -1.69 -8.31 2.48
CA ASP A 51 -1.75 -7.66 1.17
C ASP A 51 -2.67 -6.43 1.18
N VAL A 52 -2.39 -5.49 0.28
CA VAL A 52 -3.19 -4.27 0.06
C VAL A 52 -3.69 -4.22 -1.38
N ASP A 53 -4.92 -3.76 -1.55
CA ASP A 53 -5.54 -3.54 -2.85
C ASP A 53 -5.06 -2.23 -3.48
N ASP A 54 -4.93 -2.21 -4.81
CA ASP A 54 -4.50 -1.04 -5.58
C ASP A 54 -5.35 0.20 -5.26
N HIS A 55 -6.68 0.07 -5.16
CA HIS A 55 -7.57 1.19 -4.87
C HIS A 55 -7.35 1.75 -3.47
N VAL A 56 -7.10 0.88 -2.49
CA VAL A 56 -6.85 1.28 -1.10
C VAL A 56 -5.56 2.06 -1.00
N LEU A 57 -4.48 1.54 -1.57
CA LEU A 57 -3.18 2.22 -1.55
C LEU A 57 -3.21 3.52 -2.36
N GLU A 58 -3.82 3.51 -3.54
CA GLU A 58 -3.94 4.71 -4.38
C GLU A 58 -4.78 5.80 -3.69
N SER A 59 -5.86 5.41 -3.00
CA SER A 59 -6.67 6.36 -2.23
C SER A 59 -5.87 7.03 -1.12
N ALA A 60 -5.01 6.28 -0.40
CA ALA A 60 -4.14 6.84 0.64
C ALA A 60 -3.12 7.82 0.03
N ILE A 61 -2.50 7.46 -1.10
CA ILE A 61 -1.58 8.34 -1.84
C ILE A 61 -2.29 9.63 -2.28
N CYS A 62 -3.45 9.54 -2.91
CA CYS A 62 -4.18 10.72 -3.37
C CYS A 62 -4.55 11.66 -2.21
N ARG A 63 -4.96 11.12 -1.05
CA ARG A 63 -5.27 11.93 0.14
C ARG A 63 -4.06 12.72 0.62
N GLN A 64 -2.90 12.08 0.73
CA GLN A 64 -1.65 12.72 1.16
C GLN A 64 -1.16 13.77 0.15
N LEU A 65 -1.38 13.55 -1.14
CA LEU A 65 -1.03 14.50 -2.21
C LEU A 65 -2.08 15.61 -2.42
N GLY A 66 -3.21 15.59 -1.72
CA GLY A 66 -4.31 16.54 -1.94
C GLY A 66 -5.01 16.37 -3.30
N LEU A 67 -4.88 15.20 -3.92
CA LEU A 67 -5.49 14.84 -5.20
C LEU A 67 -6.88 14.23 -5.00
N PRO A 68 -7.75 14.26 -6.03
CA PRO A 68 -9.03 13.56 -5.97
C PRO A 68 -8.82 12.05 -5.76
N VAL A 69 -9.58 11.48 -4.84
CA VAL A 69 -9.57 10.03 -4.57
C VAL A 69 -10.07 9.30 -5.82
N PRO A 70 -9.40 8.21 -6.26
CA PRO A 70 -9.82 7.46 -7.43
C PRO A 70 -11.19 6.81 -7.23
N GLU A 71 -11.96 6.72 -8.32
CA GLU A 71 -13.21 5.97 -8.32
C GLU A 71 -12.93 4.50 -7.98
N PRO A 72 -13.81 3.85 -7.18
CA PRO A 72 -13.69 2.42 -6.92
C PRO A 72 -13.77 1.65 -8.25
N PRO A 73 -13.00 0.56 -8.39
CA PRO A 73 -13.03 -0.24 -9.60
C PRO A 73 -14.46 -0.71 -9.87
N LYS A 74 -14.97 -0.47 -11.09
CA LYS A 74 -16.30 -0.90 -11.49
C LYS A 74 -16.34 -2.43 -11.43
N THR A 75 -17.03 -2.99 -10.44
CA THR A 75 -17.26 -4.44 -10.31
C THR A 75 -17.90 -4.97 -11.59
N GLY A 76 -17.09 -5.66 -12.39
CA GLY A 76 -17.49 -6.21 -13.68
C GLY A 76 -18.41 -7.41 -13.56
N PHE A 77 -19.69 -7.18 -13.20
CA PHE A 77 -20.73 -8.21 -13.30
C PHE A 77 -21.11 -8.53 -14.76
N MET A 78 -20.58 -7.78 -15.74
CA MET A 78 -20.88 -7.96 -17.18
C MET A 78 -19.85 -8.82 -17.94
N ASN A 79 -18.71 -9.20 -17.36
CA ASN A 79 -17.69 -9.99 -18.09
C ASN A 79 -17.99 -11.50 -18.14
N ARG A 80 -19.04 -11.98 -17.46
CA ARG A 80 -19.40 -13.41 -17.43
C ARG A 80 -20.44 -13.81 -18.49
N LEU A 81 -21.01 -12.86 -19.24
CA LEU A 81 -22.10 -13.13 -20.18
C LEU A 81 -21.69 -13.15 -21.68
N PHE A 82 -20.43 -12.85 -22.00
CA PHE A 82 -19.91 -12.84 -23.39
C PHE A 82 -18.84 -13.90 -23.69
N LYS A 83 -18.81 -15.01 -22.93
CA LYS A 83 -18.11 -16.24 -23.36
C LYS A 83 -19.15 -17.30 -23.69
N ARG A 84 -19.59 -17.31 -24.95
CA ARG A 84 -20.23 -18.45 -25.61
C ARG A 84 -19.40 -18.80 -26.82
#